data_AF-A0A1X0QHR4-F1
#
_entry.id   AF-A0A1X0QHR4-F1
#
_cell.length_a   1.000
_cell.length_b   1.000
_cell.length_c   1.000
_cell.angle_alpha   90.00
_cell.angle_beta   90.00
_cell.angle_gamma   90.00
#
_symmetry.space_group_name_H-M   'P 1'
#
loop_
_entity.id
_entity.type
_entity.pdbx_description
1 polymer ?
#
loop_
_entity_poly.entity_id
_entity_poly.type
_entity_poly.pdbx_seq_one_letter_code
_entity_poly.pdbx_strand_id
1 'polypeptide(L)'
;MEKEIDNLFLNETILTPEEEKIENLANCITRMKEITPVLKLIQEDLKLVESKYKVYDIQLESLATDLDTIQKQNDELEEKMERDQDIYDKLSNLVAALNIDDSHIQVLENGKFERTQDLIEMESALNILSGFKIDKFFIRLVKNMKDKIYNVQKDFYKRFVVFLNKVLVKSESQGQLRVHKELYASMRQYRFIFRYSKNTDKYFDSIYTAYTAHSREVYEKEFKNHLNSILNLIDDTGKLSSAIEIVIKSYESLILVETNFLKNFTLVGREIKIGSKQIFSGINEILLDFIDKMFKKSKLITILAISYYVTESVVDKPLLYQTFINELRQKHDVLQELYIKQEGDKITDIFNSDNKAKLSALNHLFIQKDVFALQKKILSILIKKIEDNLSKMELKILIRVNQTIKSLKLNIDLKEYISETISDIDNELKNSATQFILQEENTEEQIKKVVKFIDFSEMESGIEIMKIIRGSILETVDTKEKEEIIKLFSQLNLKENK
;
A
#
# COMPACT_ATOMS: atom_id res chain seq x y z
N MET A 1 -48.04 -62.64 138.05
CA MET A 1 -48.28 -61.45 138.90
C MET A 1 -47.25 -61.29 140.02
N GLU A 2 -46.39 -62.28 140.29
CA GLU A 2 -45.01 -61.98 140.71
C GLU A 2 -44.17 -61.91 139.43
N LYS A 3 -43.65 -60.70 139.19
CA LYS A 3 -42.40 -60.48 138.46
C LYS A 3 -42.39 -60.34 136.92
N GLU A 4 -43.40 -59.64 136.39
CA GLU A 4 -43.14 -58.48 135.49
C GLU A 4 -42.11 -57.49 136.08
N ILE A 5 -41.81 -57.62 137.38
CA ILE A 5 -40.73 -56.98 138.15
C ILE A 5 -39.34 -57.60 137.91
N ASP A 6 -39.17 -58.87 137.48
CA ASP A 6 -37.82 -59.34 137.09
C ASP A 6 -37.47 -58.94 135.65
N ASN A 7 -38.49 -58.66 134.82
CA ASN A 7 -38.39 -57.80 133.63
C ASN A 7 -38.05 -56.34 133.97
N LEU A 8 -37.56 -56.04 135.18
CA LEU A 8 -37.06 -54.75 135.67
C LEU A 8 -35.69 -54.83 136.38
N PHE A 9 -35.11 -56.04 136.52
CA PHE A 9 -33.64 -56.22 136.56
C PHE A 9 -33.04 -56.21 135.15
N LEU A 10 -33.85 -55.75 134.18
CA LEU A 10 -33.49 -54.94 133.03
C LEU A 10 -32.06 -54.44 133.12
N ASN A 11 -31.33 -54.92 132.13
CA ASN A 11 -30.57 -54.05 131.25
C ASN A 11 -29.57 -53.20 132.00
N GLU A 12 -28.40 -53.79 132.16
CA GLU A 12 -27.29 -53.37 131.31
C GLU A 12 -26.12 -54.28 131.73
N THR A 13 -25.95 -55.40 131.03
CA THR A 13 -24.59 -55.93 130.91
C THR A 13 -23.90 -54.95 129.98
N ILE A 14 -23.40 -53.87 130.59
CA ILE A 14 -22.41 -52.97 130.04
C ILE A 14 -21.29 -53.89 129.56
N LEU A 15 -21.26 -54.15 128.25
CA LEU A 15 -20.17 -54.88 127.62
C LEU A 15 -18.91 -54.08 127.91
N THR A 16 -17.89 -54.75 128.43
CA THR A 16 -16.61 -54.09 128.67
C THR A 16 -16.05 -53.52 127.35
N PRO A 17 -15.20 -52.48 127.37
CA PRO A 17 -14.61 -51.91 126.15
C PRO A 17 -13.85 -52.93 125.28
N GLU A 18 -13.51 -54.09 125.85
CA GLU A 18 -12.93 -55.24 125.15
C GLU A 18 -14.00 -56.11 124.45
N GLU A 19 -15.15 -56.35 125.07
CA GLU A 19 -16.26 -57.11 124.48
C GLU A 19 -16.94 -56.35 123.33
N GLU A 20 -17.10 -55.02 123.44
CA GLU A 20 -17.62 -54.18 122.37
C GLU A 20 -16.66 -54.09 121.16
N LYS A 21 -15.34 -54.14 121.43
CA LYS A 21 -14.32 -54.26 120.37
C LYS A 21 -14.34 -55.63 119.72
N ILE A 22 -14.54 -56.70 120.49
CA ILE A 22 -14.65 -58.07 119.99
C ILE A 22 -15.92 -58.23 119.15
N GLU A 23 -17.04 -57.65 119.57
CA GLU A 23 -18.30 -57.69 118.82
C GLU A 23 -18.20 -56.84 117.53
N ASN A 24 -17.57 -55.66 117.57
CA ASN A 24 -17.30 -54.87 116.36
C ASN A 24 -16.29 -55.55 115.42
N LEU A 25 -15.27 -56.24 115.95
CA LEU A 25 -14.36 -57.07 115.17
C LEU A 25 -15.09 -58.28 114.58
N ALA A 26 -15.99 -58.92 115.33
CA ALA A 26 -16.80 -60.02 114.84
C ALA A 26 -17.75 -59.54 113.73
N ASN A 27 -18.41 -58.40 113.90
CA ASN A 27 -19.25 -57.79 112.87
C ASN A 27 -18.44 -57.33 111.66
N CYS A 28 -17.23 -56.79 111.84
CA CYS A 28 -16.33 -56.47 110.73
C CYS A 28 -15.81 -57.72 110.01
N ILE A 29 -15.50 -58.80 110.72
CA ILE A 29 -15.11 -60.09 110.14
C ILE A 29 -16.29 -60.70 109.38
N THR A 30 -17.51 -60.56 109.89
CA THR A 30 -18.73 -61.08 109.25
C THR A 30 -19.05 -60.28 107.99
N ARG A 31 -18.97 -58.94 108.05
CA ARG A 31 -19.05 -58.07 106.87
C ARG A 31 -17.92 -58.32 105.87
N MET A 32 -16.69 -58.57 106.31
CA MET A 32 -15.60 -58.98 105.42
C MET A 32 -15.88 -60.34 104.77
N LYS A 33 -16.46 -61.29 105.50
CA LYS A 33 -16.87 -62.59 104.94
C LYS A 33 -17.95 -62.46 103.89
N GLU A 34 -18.81 -61.44 104.00
CA GLU A 34 -19.83 -61.12 102.99
C GLU A 34 -19.26 -60.33 101.80
N ILE A 35 -18.33 -59.39 102.04
CA ILE A 35 -17.75 -58.52 100.99
C ILE A 35 -16.67 -59.24 100.16
N THR A 36 -15.88 -60.14 100.77
CA THR A 36 -14.79 -60.87 100.09
C THR A 36 -15.26 -61.68 98.86
N PRO A 37 -16.35 -62.47 98.91
CA PRO A 37 -16.84 -63.19 97.75
C PRO A 37 -17.36 -62.23 96.66
N VAL A 38 -17.97 -61.10 97.01
CA VAL A 38 -18.38 -60.07 96.05
C VAL A 38 -17.17 -59.43 95.37
N LEU A 39 -16.11 -59.11 96.12
CA LEU A 39 -14.86 -58.59 95.54
C LEU A 39 -14.18 -59.61 94.63
N LYS A 40 -14.22 -60.90 94.96
CA LYS A 40 -13.71 -61.97 94.08
C LYS A 40 -14.51 -62.07 92.78
N LEU A 41 -15.85 -62.02 92.85
CA LEU A 41 -16.72 -61.97 91.68
C LEU A 41 -16.44 -60.73 90.81
N ILE A 42 -16.32 -59.55 91.41
CA ILE A 42 -15.95 -58.32 90.69
C ILE A 42 -14.57 -58.45 90.04
N GLN A 43 -13.61 -59.09 90.73
CA GLN A 43 -12.26 -59.31 90.19
C GLN A 43 -12.26 -60.31 89.02
N GLU A 44 -13.10 -61.34 89.07
CA GLU A 44 -13.31 -62.29 87.97
C GLU A 44 -14.01 -61.61 86.78
N ASP A 45 -15.05 -60.81 87.03
CA ASP A 45 -15.73 -60.03 86.01
C ASP A 45 -14.78 -59.01 85.36
N LEU A 46 -13.94 -58.34 86.14
CA LEU A 46 -12.91 -57.42 85.63
C LEU A 46 -11.89 -58.14 84.74
N LYS A 47 -11.43 -59.32 85.13
CA LYS A 47 -10.54 -60.15 84.27
C LYS A 47 -11.23 -60.57 82.98
N LEU A 48 -12.53 -60.89 83.05
CA LEU A 48 -13.31 -61.28 81.89
C LEU A 48 -13.53 -60.09 80.94
N VAL A 49 -13.79 -58.90 81.48
CA VAL A 49 -13.83 -57.63 80.72
C VAL A 49 -12.47 -57.29 80.11
N GLU A 50 -11.38 -57.42 80.85
CA GLU A 50 -10.02 -57.18 80.36
C GLU A 50 -9.67 -58.14 79.20
N SER A 51 -10.04 -59.42 79.32
CA SER A 51 -9.83 -60.39 78.24
C SER A 51 -10.62 -60.05 76.98
N LYS A 52 -11.89 -59.61 77.13
CA LYS A 52 -12.71 -59.13 76.01
C LYS A 52 -12.11 -57.88 75.38
N TYR A 53 -11.64 -56.94 76.18
CA TYR A 53 -11.00 -55.72 75.70
C TYR A 53 -9.74 -56.04 74.88
N LYS A 54 -8.87 -56.93 75.37
CA LYS A 54 -7.69 -57.40 74.63
C LYS A 54 -8.04 -58.05 73.29
N VAL A 55 -9.11 -58.83 73.23
CA VAL A 55 -9.59 -59.42 71.96
C VAL A 55 -10.09 -58.32 71.02
N TYR A 56 -10.86 -57.36 71.52
CA TYR A 56 -11.30 -56.21 70.71
C TYR A 56 -10.13 -55.37 70.20
N ASP A 57 -9.11 -55.15 71.03
CA ASP A 57 -7.91 -54.39 70.68
C ASP A 57 -7.15 -55.08 69.53
N ILE A 58 -6.92 -56.40 69.63
CA ILE A 58 -6.33 -57.20 68.55
C ILE A 58 -7.18 -57.14 67.27
N GLN A 59 -8.50 -57.22 67.39
CA GLN A 59 -9.41 -57.13 66.24
C GLN A 59 -9.37 -55.74 65.59
N LEU A 60 -9.28 -54.68 66.38
CA LEU A 60 -9.17 -53.30 65.89
C LEU A 60 -7.82 -53.05 65.23
N GLU A 61 -6.71 -53.55 65.80
CA GLU A 61 -5.39 -53.47 65.19
C GLU A 61 -5.33 -54.25 63.85
N SER A 62 -5.90 -55.46 63.81
CA SER A 62 -6.01 -56.23 62.57
C SER A 62 -6.83 -55.48 61.53
N LEU A 63 -7.99 -54.94 61.91
CA LEU A 63 -8.84 -54.18 61.00
C LEU A 63 -8.15 -52.89 60.51
N ALA A 64 -7.42 -52.20 61.37
CA ALA A 64 -6.64 -51.02 60.99
C ALA A 64 -5.55 -51.37 59.96
N THR A 65 -4.89 -52.51 60.13
CA THR A 65 -3.88 -53.01 59.20
C THR A 65 -4.49 -53.39 57.85
N ASP A 66 -5.64 -54.06 57.87
CA ASP A 66 -6.38 -54.41 56.66
C ASP A 66 -6.88 -53.15 55.93
N LEU A 67 -7.37 -52.14 56.66
CA LEU A 67 -7.80 -50.86 56.10
C LEU A 67 -6.62 -50.08 55.49
N ASP A 68 -5.45 -50.05 56.14
CA ASP A 68 -4.25 -49.42 55.58
C ASP A 68 -3.79 -50.12 54.28
N THR A 69 -3.91 -51.45 54.24
CA THR A 69 -3.62 -52.23 53.03
C THR A 69 -4.61 -51.92 51.91
N ILE A 70 -5.91 -51.84 52.21
CA ILE A 70 -6.95 -51.45 51.25
C ILE A 70 -6.72 -50.02 50.76
N GLN A 71 -6.36 -49.09 51.65
CA GLN A 71 -6.08 -47.71 51.26
C GLN A 71 -4.91 -47.62 50.29
N LYS A 72 -3.80 -48.31 50.56
CA LYS A 72 -2.66 -48.38 49.64
C LYS A 72 -3.03 -48.96 48.28
N GLN A 73 -3.85 -50.01 48.26
CA GLN A 73 -4.33 -50.60 47.00
C GLN A 73 -5.25 -49.64 46.23
N ASN A 74 -6.09 -48.88 46.92
CA ASN A 74 -6.92 -47.86 46.29
C ASN A 74 -6.07 -46.73 45.69
N ASP A 75 -5.06 -46.24 46.41
CA ASP A 75 -4.15 -45.20 45.91
C ASP A 75 -3.39 -45.69 44.65
N GLU A 76 -2.89 -46.93 44.66
CA GLU A 76 -2.25 -47.55 43.49
C GLU A 76 -3.21 -47.70 42.29
N LEU A 77 -4.47 -48.03 42.56
CA LEU A 77 -5.51 -48.14 41.53
C LEU A 77 -5.88 -46.77 40.95
N GLU A 78 -6.00 -45.73 41.78
CA GLU A 78 -6.24 -44.36 41.34
C GLU A 78 -5.11 -43.86 40.42
N GLU A 79 -3.85 -44.01 40.82
CA GLU A 79 -2.70 -43.65 39.97
C GLU A 79 -2.67 -44.43 38.65
N LYS A 80 -3.12 -45.69 38.67
CA LYS A 80 -3.21 -46.50 37.45
C LYS A 80 -4.35 -46.03 36.56
N MET A 81 -5.51 -45.71 37.13
CA MET A 81 -6.65 -45.16 36.40
C MET A 81 -6.31 -43.81 35.75
N GLU A 82 -5.63 -42.91 36.45
CA GLU A 82 -5.19 -41.63 35.88
C GLU A 82 -4.24 -41.81 34.70
N ARG A 83 -3.27 -42.74 34.81
CA ARG A 83 -2.36 -43.09 33.71
C ARG A 83 -3.10 -43.69 32.53
N ASP A 84 -4.01 -44.63 32.78
CA ASP A 84 -4.79 -45.28 31.72
C ASP A 84 -5.71 -44.28 31.01
N GLN A 85 -6.28 -43.31 31.74
CA GLN A 85 -7.07 -42.22 31.16
C GLN A 85 -6.24 -41.30 30.27
N ASP A 86 -5.05 -40.88 30.69
CA ASP A 86 -4.13 -40.07 29.87
C ASP A 86 -3.68 -40.82 28.60
N ILE A 87 -3.41 -42.12 28.72
CA ILE A 87 -3.10 -42.97 27.56
C ILE A 87 -4.30 -43.06 26.61
N TYR A 88 -5.50 -43.28 27.14
CA TYR A 88 -6.73 -43.36 26.36
C TYR A 88 -6.98 -42.05 25.60
N ASP A 89 -6.85 -40.89 26.26
CA ASP A 89 -7.07 -39.59 25.62
C ASP A 89 -6.04 -39.33 24.50
N LYS A 90 -4.78 -39.71 24.70
CA LYS A 90 -3.73 -39.64 23.67
C LYS A 90 -4.01 -40.57 22.49
N LEU A 91 -4.49 -41.79 22.75
CA LEU A 91 -4.84 -42.76 21.71
C LEU A 91 -6.12 -42.36 20.96
N SER A 92 -7.13 -41.84 21.64
CA SER A 92 -8.37 -41.33 21.05
C SER A 92 -8.07 -40.18 20.09
N ASN A 93 -7.25 -39.22 20.51
CA ASN A 93 -6.77 -38.13 19.65
C ASN A 93 -5.95 -38.64 18.45
N LEU A 94 -5.10 -39.66 18.65
CA LEU A 94 -4.33 -40.30 17.59
C LEU A 94 -5.24 -41.02 16.57
N VAL A 95 -6.24 -41.77 17.02
CA VAL A 95 -7.21 -42.47 16.17
C VAL A 95 -8.05 -41.47 15.39
N ALA A 96 -8.55 -40.41 16.05
CA ALA A 96 -9.29 -39.36 15.38
C ALA A 96 -8.45 -38.69 14.28
N ALA A 97 -7.15 -38.49 14.51
CA ALA A 97 -6.28 -37.87 13.54
C ALA A 97 -5.82 -38.83 12.43
N LEU A 98 -5.69 -40.13 12.71
CA LEU A 98 -5.42 -41.16 11.70
C LEU A 98 -6.64 -41.49 10.84
N ASN A 99 -7.86 -41.25 11.34
CA ASN A 99 -9.13 -41.40 10.61
C ASN A 99 -9.38 -40.28 9.58
N ILE A 100 -8.33 -39.68 8.99
CA ILE A 100 -8.51 -38.95 7.74
C ILE A 100 -8.99 -39.96 6.72
N ASP A 101 -10.27 -39.82 6.33
CA ASP A 101 -10.88 -40.69 5.34
C ASP A 101 -10.08 -40.62 4.03
N ASP A 102 -9.73 -41.78 3.47
CA ASP A 102 -9.02 -41.88 2.20
C ASP A 102 -9.83 -41.19 1.07
N SER A 103 -11.13 -41.01 1.25
CA SER A 103 -11.99 -40.21 0.37
C SER A 103 -11.49 -38.76 0.20
N HIS A 104 -11.00 -38.11 1.26
CA HIS A 104 -10.46 -36.75 1.18
C HIS A 104 -9.16 -36.69 0.38
N ILE A 105 -8.34 -37.75 0.47
CA ILE A 105 -7.12 -37.88 -0.34
C ILE A 105 -7.49 -38.10 -1.81
N GLN A 106 -8.42 -39.01 -2.09
CA GLN A 106 -8.85 -39.32 -3.46
C GLN A 106 -9.46 -38.12 -4.18
N VAL A 107 -10.22 -37.29 -3.48
CA VAL A 107 -10.77 -36.04 -4.05
C VAL A 107 -9.66 -35.09 -4.49
N LEU A 108 -8.59 -34.95 -3.71
CA LEU A 108 -7.45 -34.12 -4.10
C LEU A 108 -6.63 -34.73 -5.24
N GLU A 109 -6.56 -36.07 -5.35
CA GLU A 109 -5.84 -36.76 -6.43
C GLU A 109 -6.61 -36.77 -7.76
N ASN A 110 -7.92 -36.94 -7.73
CA ASN A 110 -8.73 -37.25 -8.92
C ASN A 110 -9.77 -36.20 -9.28
N GLY A 111 -10.12 -35.28 -8.37
CA GLY A 111 -11.15 -34.28 -8.60
C GLY A 111 -10.81 -33.32 -9.75
N LYS A 112 -11.83 -32.81 -10.42
CA LYS A 112 -11.72 -31.87 -11.55
C LYS A 112 -12.04 -30.45 -11.11
N PHE A 113 -11.15 -29.51 -11.44
CA PHE A 113 -11.31 -28.09 -11.09
C PHE A 113 -12.47 -27.36 -11.81
N GLU A 114 -13.14 -28.01 -12.77
CA GLU A 114 -14.25 -27.45 -13.54
C GLU A 114 -15.63 -27.79 -12.93
N ARG A 115 -15.69 -28.77 -12.01
CA ARG A 115 -16.94 -29.24 -11.41
C ARG A 115 -17.13 -28.59 -10.04
N THR A 116 -18.26 -27.91 -9.84
CA THR A 116 -18.57 -27.24 -8.57
C THR A 116 -18.60 -28.20 -7.39
N GLN A 117 -19.14 -29.41 -7.58
CA GLN A 117 -19.18 -30.43 -6.53
C GLN A 117 -17.76 -30.84 -6.10
N ASP A 118 -16.89 -31.18 -7.05
CA ASP A 118 -15.49 -31.52 -6.78
C ASP A 118 -14.77 -30.36 -6.06
N LEU A 119 -15.07 -29.09 -6.38
CA LEU A 119 -14.47 -27.93 -5.69
C LEU A 119 -14.90 -27.83 -4.22
N ILE A 120 -16.17 -28.10 -3.90
CA ILE A 120 -16.68 -28.11 -2.51
C ILE A 120 -15.99 -29.24 -1.73
N GLU A 121 -15.85 -30.41 -2.34
CA GLU A 121 -15.19 -31.57 -1.72
C GLU A 121 -13.69 -31.32 -1.53
N MET A 122 -13.02 -30.68 -2.50
CA MET A 122 -11.62 -30.24 -2.38
C MET A 122 -11.44 -29.20 -1.27
N GLU A 123 -12.36 -28.24 -1.14
CA GLU A 123 -12.30 -27.25 -0.05
C GLU A 123 -12.41 -27.91 1.32
N SER A 124 -13.35 -28.86 1.46
CA SER A 124 -13.50 -29.67 2.68
C SER A 124 -12.23 -30.49 2.97
N ALA A 125 -11.70 -31.18 1.96
CA ALA A 125 -10.48 -31.97 2.09
C ALA A 125 -9.26 -31.10 2.49
N LEU A 126 -9.05 -29.96 1.84
CA LEU A 126 -7.95 -29.04 2.21
C LEU A 126 -8.11 -28.50 3.63
N ASN A 127 -9.34 -28.19 4.06
CA ASN A 127 -9.61 -27.74 5.42
C ASN A 127 -9.18 -28.80 6.45
N ILE A 128 -9.66 -30.04 6.28
CA ILE A 128 -9.36 -31.18 7.17
C ILE A 128 -7.85 -31.48 7.18
N LEU A 129 -7.23 -31.57 6.01
CA LEU A 129 -5.81 -31.88 5.87
C LEU A 129 -4.91 -30.76 6.41
N SER A 130 -5.33 -29.49 6.31
CA SER A 130 -4.60 -28.36 6.91
C SER A 130 -4.67 -28.34 8.44
N GLY A 131 -5.69 -28.99 9.03
CA GLY A 131 -5.83 -29.20 10.47
C GLY A 131 -4.89 -30.26 11.03
N PHE A 132 -4.22 -31.06 10.17
CA PHE A 132 -3.33 -32.14 10.58
C PHE A 132 -1.97 -31.61 11.08
N LYS A 133 -1.95 -31.07 12.30
CA LYS A 133 -0.74 -30.57 12.99
C LYS A 133 -0.20 -31.56 14.00
N ILE A 134 0.19 -32.74 13.54
CA ILE A 134 0.78 -33.77 14.40
C ILE A 134 2.31 -33.67 14.34
N ASP A 135 2.89 -32.84 15.21
CA ASP A 135 4.34 -32.75 15.38
C ASP A 135 4.84 -33.55 16.60
N LYS A 136 3.93 -33.99 17.48
CA LYS A 136 4.26 -34.63 18.76
C LYS A 136 4.30 -36.16 18.75
N PHE A 137 3.94 -36.82 17.65
CA PHE A 137 3.83 -38.28 17.59
C PHE A 137 4.89 -38.87 16.66
N PHE A 138 5.81 -39.66 17.22
CA PHE A 138 6.91 -40.33 16.49
C PHE A 138 6.53 -41.70 15.91
N ILE A 139 5.23 -42.01 15.87
CA ILE A 139 4.72 -43.31 15.39
C ILE A 139 4.91 -43.40 13.87
N ARG A 140 5.53 -44.48 13.39
CA ARG A 140 5.81 -44.73 11.96
C ARG A 140 4.57 -44.52 11.07
N LEU A 141 3.40 -44.96 11.54
CA LEU A 141 2.13 -44.86 10.83
C LEU A 141 1.69 -43.38 10.65
N VAL A 142 1.86 -42.55 11.68
CA VAL A 142 1.61 -41.10 11.62
C VAL A 142 2.58 -40.42 10.66
N LYS A 143 3.86 -40.81 10.70
CA LYS A 143 4.87 -40.28 9.76
C LYS A 143 4.52 -40.60 8.31
N ASN A 144 4.15 -41.86 8.02
CA ASN A 144 3.72 -42.28 6.69
C ASN A 144 2.47 -41.50 6.23
N MET A 145 1.50 -41.27 7.12
CA MET A 145 0.30 -40.51 6.79
C MET A 145 0.63 -39.02 6.53
N LYS A 146 1.52 -38.42 7.33
CA LYS A 146 2.03 -37.06 7.11
C LYS A 146 2.72 -36.93 5.76
N ASP A 147 3.58 -37.89 5.41
CA ASP A 147 4.26 -37.92 4.12
C ASP A 147 3.27 -38.11 2.95
N LYS A 148 2.25 -38.96 3.13
CA LYS A 148 1.16 -39.16 2.16
C LYS A 148 0.39 -37.85 1.92
N ILE A 149 -0.07 -37.18 2.99
CA ILE A 149 -0.79 -35.90 2.93
C ILE A 149 0.07 -34.84 2.25
N TYR A 150 1.35 -34.74 2.61
CA TYR A 150 2.28 -33.78 2.02
C TYR A 150 2.44 -34.01 0.51
N ASN A 151 2.62 -35.26 0.08
CA ASN A 151 2.76 -35.59 -1.34
C ASN A 151 1.47 -35.31 -2.13
N VAL A 152 0.31 -35.64 -1.56
CA VAL A 152 -1.01 -35.37 -2.16
C VAL A 152 -1.22 -33.88 -2.33
N GLN A 153 -0.97 -33.08 -1.28
CA GLN A 153 -1.05 -31.61 -1.35
C GLN A 153 -0.10 -31.05 -2.39
N LYS A 154 1.14 -31.54 -2.43
CA LYS A 154 2.15 -31.15 -3.42
C LYS A 154 1.67 -31.36 -4.86
N ASP A 155 1.15 -32.54 -5.14
CA ASP A 155 0.71 -32.90 -6.48
C ASP A 155 -0.62 -32.22 -6.85
N PHE A 156 -1.50 -32.01 -5.88
CA PHE A 156 -2.69 -31.17 -6.03
C PHE A 156 -2.33 -29.75 -6.47
N TYR A 157 -1.42 -29.07 -5.77
CA TYR A 157 -1.04 -27.70 -6.14
C TYR A 157 -0.32 -27.63 -7.48
N LYS A 158 0.53 -28.61 -7.82
CA LYS A 158 1.12 -28.71 -9.17
C LYS A 158 0.05 -28.87 -10.25
N ARG A 159 -0.92 -29.78 -10.05
CA ARG A 159 -2.05 -29.97 -10.97
C ARG A 159 -2.87 -28.69 -11.10
N PHE A 160 -3.06 -27.97 -9.99
CA PHE A 160 -3.75 -26.69 -10.01
C PHE A 160 -2.98 -25.62 -10.79
N VAL A 161 -1.66 -25.51 -10.66
CA VAL A 161 -0.85 -24.58 -11.48
C VAL A 161 -0.97 -24.90 -12.96
N VAL A 162 -0.91 -26.18 -13.34
CA VAL A 162 -1.10 -26.61 -14.74
C VAL A 162 -2.50 -26.28 -15.24
N PHE A 163 -3.52 -26.48 -14.42
CA PHE A 163 -4.89 -26.10 -14.74
C PHE A 163 -5.05 -24.58 -14.88
N LEU A 164 -4.51 -23.82 -13.93
CA LEU A 164 -4.54 -22.37 -13.91
C LEU A 164 -3.94 -21.80 -15.20
N ASN A 165 -2.74 -22.25 -15.58
CA ASN A 165 -2.10 -21.83 -16.83
C ASN A 165 -2.98 -22.10 -18.07
N LYS A 166 -3.71 -23.22 -18.11
CA LYS A 166 -4.63 -23.53 -19.22
C LYS A 166 -5.85 -22.61 -19.26
N VAL A 167 -6.42 -22.27 -18.10
CA VAL A 167 -7.57 -21.36 -18.00
C VAL A 167 -7.16 -19.94 -18.39
N LEU A 168 -6.01 -19.50 -17.89
CA LEU A 168 -5.43 -18.19 -18.16
C LEU A 168 -5.19 -17.97 -19.67
N VAL A 169 -4.55 -18.92 -20.37
CA VAL A 169 -4.31 -18.84 -21.84
C VAL A 169 -5.60 -18.77 -22.66
N LYS A 170 -6.66 -19.49 -22.28
CA LYS A 170 -7.96 -19.43 -22.99
C LYS A 170 -8.66 -18.06 -22.89
N SER A 171 -8.27 -17.24 -21.92
CA SER A 171 -8.82 -15.90 -21.72
C SER A 171 -8.18 -14.82 -22.61
N GLU A 172 -7.30 -15.22 -23.53
CA GLU A 172 -6.51 -14.33 -24.38
C GLU A 172 -7.35 -13.20 -25.00
N SER A 173 -6.97 -11.99 -24.64
CA SER A 173 -7.51 -10.74 -25.12
C SER A 173 -7.35 -10.60 -26.62
N GLN A 174 -8.36 -9.98 -27.27
CA GLN A 174 -8.29 -9.50 -28.66
C GLN A 174 -7.27 -8.34 -28.84
N GLY A 175 -6.33 -8.15 -27.91
CA GLY A 175 -5.32 -7.10 -27.92
C GLY A 175 -5.84 -5.73 -27.48
N GLN A 176 -7.06 -5.65 -26.96
CA GLN A 176 -7.66 -4.41 -26.47
C GLN A 176 -7.36 -4.24 -24.98
N LEU A 177 -6.88 -3.05 -24.60
CA LEU A 177 -6.66 -2.70 -23.20
C LEU A 177 -7.98 -2.70 -22.45
N ARG A 178 -8.18 -3.64 -21.52
CA ARG A 178 -9.45 -3.77 -20.80
C ARG A 178 -9.28 -4.37 -19.40
N VAL A 179 -10.33 -4.21 -18.61
CA VAL A 179 -10.46 -4.92 -17.33
C VAL A 179 -10.90 -6.36 -17.58
N HIS A 180 -10.14 -7.34 -17.09
CA HIS A 180 -10.43 -8.78 -17.25
C HIS A 180 -11.52 -9.29 -16.29
N LYS A 181 -12.71 -8.68 -16.31
CA LYS A 181 -13.82 -8.99 -15.39
C LYS A 181 -14.24 -10.46 -15.38
N GLU A 182 -14.29 -11.09 -16.56
CA GLU A 182 -14.66 -12.51 -16.71
C GLU A 182 -13.62 -13.42 -16.07
N LEU A 183 -12.33 -13.10 -16.25
CA LEU A 183 -11.25 -13.81 -15.59
C LEU A 183 -11.37 -13.72 -14.07
N TYR A 184 -11.58 -12.50 -13.55
CA TYR A 184 -11.76 -12.29 -12.12
C TYR A 184 -12.96 -13.05 -11.56
N ALA A 185 -14.07 -13.11 -12.30
CA ALA A 185 -15.24 -13.87 -11.91
C ALA A 185 -14.96 -15.38 -11.88
N SER A 186 -14.30 -15.91 -12.93
CA SER A 186 -13.92 -17.33 -13.01
C SER A 186 -12.92 -17.73 -11.91
N MET A 187 -12.05 -16.83 -11.50
CA MET A 187 -11.03 -17.08 -10.47
C MET A 187 -11.61 -17.12 -9.06
N ARG A 188 -12.76 -16.48 -8.79
CA ARG A 188 -13.37 -16.41 -7.45
C ARG A 188 -13.60 -17.78 -6.83
N GLN A 189 -14.02 -18.76 -7.61
CA GLN A 189 -14.30 -20.11 -7.12
C GLN A 189 -13.06 -20.85 -6.62
N TYR A 190 -11.86 -20.40 -6.99
CA TYR A 190 -10.58 -20.99 -6.56
C TYR A 190 -9.96 -20.27 -5.37
N ARG A 191 -10.63 -19.27 -4.78
CA ARG A 191 -10.12 -18.46 -3.66
C ARG A 191 -9.66 -19.32 -2.47
N PHE A 192 -10.36 -20.42 -2.19
CA PHE A 192 -10.00 -21.32 -1.09
C PHE A 192 -8.63 -21.96 -1.30
N ILE A 193 -8.26 -22.31 -2.55
CA ILE A 193 -6.97 -22.93 -2.88
C ILE A 193 -5.83 -21.97 -2.53
N PHE A 194 -5.96 -20.68 -2.89
CA PHE A 194 -5.00 -19.64 -2.53
C PHE A 194 -4.90 -19.47 -1.01
N ARG A 195 -6.03 -19.46 -0.31
CA ARG A 195 -6.08 -19.36 1.15
C ARG A 195 -5.32 -20.51 1.83
N TYR A 196 -5.58 -21.76 1.45
CA TYR A 196 -4.92 -22.92 2.08
C TYR A 196 -3.46 -23.06 1.67
N SER A 197 -3.09 -22.67 0.45
CA SER A 197 -1.70 -22.73 -0.01
C SER A 197 -0.75 -21.85 0.82
N LYS A 198 -1.25 -20.82 1.51
CA LYS A 198 -0.45 -20.00 2.44
C LYS A 198 0.12 -20.75 3.64
N ASN A 199 -0.48 -21.89 4.01
CA ASN A 199 0.10 -22.74 5.05
C ASN A 199 1.42 -23.40 4.59
N THR A 200 1.80 -23.24 3.32
CA THR A 200 3.03 -23.75 2.74
C THR A 200 3.58 -22.77 1.71
N ASP A 201 4.46 -21.85 2.14
CA ASP A 201 5.00 -20.72 1.34
C ASP A 201 5.37 -21.10 -0.10
N LYS A 202 6.05 -22.24 -0.30
CA LYS A 202 6.48 -22.71 -1.63
C LYS A 202 5.32 -22.90 -2.63
N TYR A 203 4.16 -23.37 -2.17
CA TYR A 203 3.01 -23.61 -3.05
C TYR A 203 2.25 -22.33 -3.34
N PHE A 204 2.07 -21.48 -2.32
CA PHE A 204 1.50 -20.16 -2.51
C PHE A 204 2.31 -19.36 -3.54
N ASP A 205 3.63 -19.30 -3.39
CA ASP A 205 4.52 -18.59 -4.32
C ASP A 205 4.39 -19.11 -5.75
N SER A 206 4.29 -20.43 -5.93
CA SER A 206 4.16 -21.05 -7.26
C SER A 206 2.85 -20.65 -7.96
N ILE A 207 1.73 -20.72 -7.24
CA ILE A 207 0.41 -20.37 -7.78
C ILE A 207 0.31 -18.86 -8.02
N TYR A 208 0.81 -18.07 -7.07
CA TYR A 208 0.79 -16.61 -7.16
C TYR A 208 1.63 -16.11 -8.32
N THR A 209 2.83 -16.67 -8.50
CA THR A 209 3.72 -16.34 -9.62
C THR A 209 3.11 -16.72 -10.96
N ALA A 210 2.43 -17.87 -11.06
CA ALA A 210 1.74 -18.27 -12.28
C ALA A 210 0.67 -17.23 -12.70
N TYR A 211 -0.11 -16.74 -11.74
CA TYR A 211 -1.08 -15.66 -11.99
C TYR A 211 -0.40 -14.34 -12.38
N THR A 212 0.56 -13.87 -11.58
CA THR A 212 1.17 -12.55 -11.81
C THR A 212 1.98 -12.50 -13.10
N ALA A 213 2.66 -13.60 -13.47
CA ALA A 213 3.38 -13.70 -14.74
C ALA A 213 2.44 -13.63 -15.94
N HIS A 214 1.33 -14.38 -15.91
CA HIS A 214 0.35 -14.32 -16.98
C HIS A 214 -0.28 -12.93 -17.12
N SER A 215 -0.76 -12.34 -16.02
CA SER A 215 -1.35 -11.00 -16.05
C SER A 215 -0.36 -9.96 -16.56
N ARG A 216 0.93 -10.08 -16.21
CA ARG A 216 2.00 -9.23 -16.76
C ARG A 216 2.08 -9.33 -18.27
N GLU A 217 2.18 -10.54 -18.82
CA GLU A 217 2.28 -10.77 -20.26
C GLU A 217 1.07 -10.21 -21.01
N VAL A 218 -0.14 -10.40 -20.45
CA VAL A 218 -1.38 -9.89 -21.02
C VAL A 218 -1.39 -8.37 -21.05
N TYR A 219 -1.16 -7.70 -19.91
CA TYR A 219 -1.17 -6.24 -19.88
C TYR A 219 -0.04 -5.65 -20.71
N GLU A 220 1.16 -6.22 -20.71
CA GLU A 220 2.27 -5.75 -21.54
C GLU A 220 1.89 -5.78 -23.04
N LYS A 221 1.27 -6.87 -23.50
CA LYS A 221 0.79 -7.01 -24.88
C LYS A 221 -0.35 -6.03 -25.19
N GLU A 222 -1.32 -5.87 -24.28
CA GLU A 222 -2.44 -4.95 -24.45
C GLU A 222 -2.01 -3.49 -24.49
N PHE A 223 -1.13 -3.06 -23.59
CA PHE A 223 -0.60 -1.70 -23.59
C PHE A 223 0.19 -1.42 -24.87
N LYS A 224 1.10 -2.31 -25.29
CA LYS A 224 1.84 -2.12 -26.56
C LYS A 224 0.89 -1.98 -27.74
N ASN A 225 -0.11 -2.84 -27.85
CA ASN A 225 -1.08 -2.79 -28.95
C ASN A 225 -1.94 -1.52 -28.91
N HIS A 226 -2.45 -1.16 -27.73
CA HIS A 226 -3.29 0.02 -27.55
C HIS A 226 -2.52 1.31 -27.87
N LEU A 227 -1.31 1.46 -27.33
CA LEU A 227 -0.47 2.64 -27.57
C LEU A 227 -0.02 2.74 -29.02
N ASN A 228 0.35 1.63 -29.67
CA ASN A 228 0.65 1.62 -31.11
C ASN A 228 -0.58 2.00 -31.95
N SER A 229 -1.77 1.55 -31.57
CA SER A 229 -3.01 1.93 -32.24
C SER A 229 -3.27 3.44 -32.12
N ILE A 230 -3.09 4.00 -30.91
CA ILE A 230 -3.19 5.44 -30.66
C ILE A 230 -2.17 6.21 -31.51
N LEU A 231 -0.90 5.77 -31.54
CA LEU A 231 0.15 6.42 -32.33
C LEU A 231 -0.15 6.42 -33.83
N ASN A 232 -0.77 5.36 -34.34
CA ASN A 232 -1.14 5.25 -35.76
C ASN A 232 -2.38 6.08 -36.12
N LEU A 233 -3.28 6.35 -35.16
CA LEU A 233 -4.54 7.05 -35.41
C LEU A 233 -4.46 8.57 -35.16
N ILE A 234 -3.51 9.03 -34.34
CA ILE A 234 -3.37 10.44 -34.00
C ILE A 234 -2.43 11.13 -34.98
N ASP A 235 -3.02 11.73 -36.01
CA ASP A 235 -2.35 12.70 -36.88
C ASP A 235 -2.73 14.14 -36.52
N ASP A 236 -3.87 14.33 -35.85
CA ASP A 236 -4.35 15.63 -35.40
C ASP A 236 -3.79 16.01 -34.02
N THR A 237 -3.03 17.10 -34.01
CA THR A 237 -2.48 17.73 -32.80
C THR A 237 -3.52 18.03 -31.72
N GLY A 238 -4.78 18.32 -32.08
CA GLY A 238 -5.84 18.61 -31.11
C GLY A 238 -6.30 17.39 -30.30
N LYS A 239 -6.17 16.18 -30.85
CA LYS A 239 -6.57 14.92 -30.18
C LYS A 239 -5.46 14.34 -29.30
N LEU A 240 -4.24 14.85 -29.43
CA LEU A 240 -3.05 14.37 -28.74
C LEU A 240 -3.17 14.50 -27.22
N SER A 241 -3.68 15.64 -26.74
CA SER A 241 -3.87 15.89 -25.31
C SER A 241 -4.87 14.89 -24.69
N SER A 242 -6.03 14.73 -25.31
CA SER A 242 -7.05 13.78 -24.84
C SER A 242 -6.56 12.34 -24.83
N ALA A 243 -5.72 11.96 -25.78
CA ALA A 243 -5.16 10.61 -25.82
C ALA A 243 -4.18 10.33 -24.69
N ILE A 244 -3.28 11.29 -24.39
CA ILE A 244 -2.38 11.19 -23.24
C ILE A 244 -3.21 11.06 -21.95
N GLU A 245 -4.24 11.89 -21.80
CA GLU A 245 -5.16 11.83 -20.66
C GLU A 245 -5.84 10.47 -20.51
N ILE A 246 -6.43 9.96 -21.59
CA ILE A 246 -7.12 8.66 -21.57
C ILE A 246 -6.16 7.55 -21.20
N VAL A 247 -4.93 7.56 -21.72
CA VAL A 247 -3.91 6.54 -21.41
C VAL A 247 -3.52 6.57 -19.93
N ILE A 248 -3.23 7.75 -19.37
CA ILE A 248 -2.83 7.89 -17.96
C ILE A 248 -3.97 7.45 -17.02
N LYS A 249 -5.21 7.90 -17.30
CA LYS A 249 -6.39 7.52 -16.50
C LYS A 249 -6.74 6.03 -16.62
N SER A 250 -6.55 5.45 -17.81
CA SER A 250 -6.76 4.02 -18.02
C SER A 250 -5.75 3.20 -17.22
N TYR A 251 -4.49 3.62 -17.19
CA TYR A 251 -3.46 2.98 -16.38
C TYR A 251 -3.77 3.02 -14.89
N GLU A 252 -4.14 4.20 -14.37
CA GLU A 252 -4.57 4.35 -12.98
C GLU A 252 -5.71 3.38 -12.62
N SER A 253 -6.74 3.36 -13.48
CA SER A 253 -7.93 2.53 -13.28
C SER A 253 -7.60 1.05 -13.27
N LEU A 254 -6.72 0.58 -14.15
CA LEU A 254 -6.28 -0.81 -14.21
C LEU A 254 -5.50 -1.21 -12.95
N ILE A 255 -4.57 -0.37 -12.49
CA ILE A 255 -3.85 -0.63 -11.24
C ILE A 255 -4.83 -0.76 -10.08
N LEU A 256 -5.82 0.12 -10.00
CA LEU A 256 -6.79 0.14 -8.90
C LEU A 256 -7.68 -1.10 -8.92
N VAL A 257 -8.17 -1.50 -10.09
CA VAL A 257 -9.00 -2.71 -10.23
C VAL A 257 -8.20 -3.96 -9.92
N GLU A 258 -6.98 -4.09 -10.44
CA GLU A 258 -6.11 -5.24 -10.19
C GLU A 258 -5.73 -5.35 -8.71
N THR A 259 -5.41 -4.23 -8.08
CA THR A 259 -5.11 -4.17 -6.63
C THR A 259 -6.32 -4.58 -5.80
N ASN A 260 -7.53 -4.15 -6.18
CA ASN A 260 -8.77 -4.57 -5.52
C ASN A 260 -9.07 -6.06 -5.71
N PHE A 261 -8.80 -6.60 -6.91
CA PHE A 261 -8.91 -8.03 -7.17
C PHE A 261 -7.97 -8.82 -6.26
N LEU A 262 -6.68 -8.46 -6.25
CA LEU A 262 -5.68 -9.08 -5.38
C LEU A 262 -6.06 -8.98 -3.90
N LYS A 263 -6.57 -7.83 -3.44
CA LYS A 263 -7.03 -7.65 -2.06
C LYS A 263 -8.13 -8.64 -1.67
N ASN A 264 -9.10 -8.84 -2.56
CA ASN A 264 -10.16 -9.82 -2.34
C ASN A 264 -9.63 -11.26 -2.38
N PHE A 265 -8.55 -11.50 -3.12
CA PHE A 265 -8.04 -12.83 -3.43
C PHE A 265 -6.97 -13.35 -2.46
N THR A 266 -6.03 -12.52 -2.00
CA THR A 266 -4.87 -12.94 -1.20
C THR A 266 -4.83 -12.41 0.24
N LEU A 267 -5.85 -11.68 0.71
CA LEU A 267 -6.12 -11.28 2.11
C LEU A 267 -5.02 -10.48 2.88
N VAL A 268 -3.79 -10.33 2.38
CA VAL A 268 -2.66 -9.73 3.14
C VAL A 268 -1.97 -8.62 2.34
N GLY A 269 -1.62 -7.52 3.02
CA GLY A 269 -1.16 -6.27 2.42
C GLY A 269 0.19 -6.31 1.70
N ARG A 270 1.13 -7.19 2.10
CA ARG A 270 2.48 -7.24 1.51
C ARG A 270 2.45 -7.89 0.13
N GLU A 271 1.73 -8.99 0.00
CA GLU A 271 1.58 -9.76 -1.23
C GLU A 271 0.87 -8.93 -2.31
N ILE A 272 -0.17 -8.17 -1.94
CA ILE A 272 -0.85 -7.24 -2.87
C ILE A 272 0.15 -6.27 -3.50
N LYS A 273 1.03 -5.66 -2.69
CA LYS A 273 2.05 -4.71 -3.19
C LYS A 273 3.03 -5.39 -4.13
N ILE A 274 3.49 -6.59 -3.78
CA ILE A 274 4.44 -7.38 -4.59
C ILE A 274 3.79 -7.80 -5.91
N GLY A 275 2.57 -8.33 -5.87
CA GLY A 275 1.86 -8.77 -7.06
C GLY A 275 1.52 -7.64 -8.01
N SER A 276 0.95 -6.53 -7.53
CA SER A 276 0.69 -5.36 -8.39
C SER A 276 1.99 -4.88 -9.05
N LYS A 277 3.11 -4.86 -8.32
CA LYS A 277 4.42 -4.51 -8.89
C LYS A 277 4.90 -5.48 -9.96
N GLN A 278 4.68 -6.79 -9.77
CA GLN A 278 5.05 -7.81 -10.75
C GLN A 278 4.18 -7.73 -12.02
N ILE A 279 2.86 -7.56 -11.84
CA ILE A 279 1.89 -7.49 -12.94
C ILE A 279 2.18 -6.28 -13.84
N PHE A 280 2.40 -5.10 -13.25
CA PHE A 280 2.66 -3.89 -14.02
C PHE A 280 4.15 -3.61 -14.29
N SER A 281 5.01 -4.62 -14.10
CA SER A 281 6.44 -4.49 -14.35
C SER A 281 6.73 -4.19 -15.84
N GLY A 282 7.44 -3.10 -16.10
CA GLY A 282 7.80 -2.66 -17.45
C GLY A 282 6.75 -1.77 -18.15
N ILE A 283 5.54 -1.63 -17.58
CA ILE A 283 4.49 -0.80 -18.20
C ILE A 283 4.82 0.69 -18.11
N ASN A 284 5.46 1.15 -17.02
CA ASN A 284 5.94 2.52 -16.92
C ASN A 284 6.87 2.89 -18.08
N GLU A 285 7.84 2.03 -18.41
CA GLU A 285 8.78 2.26 -19.51
C GLU A 285 8.07 2.36 -20.86
N ILE A 286 7.08 1.49 -21.10
CA ILE A 286 6.25 1.50 -22.31
C ILE A 286 5.45 2.80 -22.42
N LEU A 287 4.89 3.28 -21.31
CA LEU A 287 4.15 4.54 -21.27
C LEU A 287 5.07 5.75 -21.51
N LEU A 288 6.27 5.76 -20.92
CA LEU A 288 7.23 6.84 -21.12
C LEU A 288 7.78 6.88 -22.55
N ASP A 289 8.02 5.72 -23.19
CA ASP A 289 8.38 5.65 -24.62
C ASP A 289 7.24 6.16 -25.52
N PHE A 290 5.99 5.85 -25.17
CA PHE A 290 4.84 6.43 -25.86
C PHE A 290 4.82 7.97 -25.74
N ILE A 291 5.07 8.51 -24.55
CA ILE A 291 5.18 9.96 -24.34
C ILE A 291 6.30 10.57 -25.19
N ASP A 292 7.46 9.92 -25.31
CA ASP A 292 8.55 10.38 -26.20
C ASP A 292 8.13 10.43 -27.67
N LYS A 293 7.38 9.43 -28.13
CA LYS A 293 6.85 9.40 -29.50
C LYS A 293 5.81 10.50 -29.72
N MET A 294 4.96 10.77 -28.73
CA MET A 294 4.00 11.88 -28.79
C MET A 294 4.72 13.24 -28.80
N PHE A 295 5.78 13.40 -28.02
CA PHE A 295 6.62 14.60 -28.02
C PHE A 295 7.25 14.86 -29.39
N LYS A 296 7.70 13.81 -30.09
CA LYS A 296 8.21 13.92 -31.48
C LYS A 296 7.14 14.42 -32.45
N LYS A 297 5.86 14.06 -32.25
CA LYS A 297 4.74 14.55 -33.07
C LYS A 297 4.36 16.00 -32.74
N SER A 298 4.18 16.33 -31.46
CA SER A 298 3.88 17.68 -31.00
C SER A 298 4.46 17.97 -29.62
N LYS A 299 5.54 18.76 -29.59
CA LYS A 299 6.30 19.04 -28.38
C LYS A 299 5.48 19.80 -27.33
N LEU A 300 4.93 20.94 -27.73
CA LEU A 300 4.20 21.83 -26.83
C LEU A 300 2.96 21.13 -26.25
N ILE A 301 2.15 20.50 -27.11
CA ILE A 301 0.90 19.85 -26.65
C ILE A 301 1.21 18.68 -25.71
N THR A 302 2.29 17.93 -25.97
CA THR A 302 2.70 16.84 -25.07
C THR A 302 3.11 17.38 -23.69
N ILE A 303 3.91 18.45 -23.64
CA ILE A 303 4.29 19.10 -22.36
C ILE A 303 3.05 19.56 -21.60
N LEU A 304 2.12 20.23 -22.27
CA LEU A 304 0.89 20.73 -21.66
C LEU A 304 -0.06 19.62 -21.19
N ALA A 305 -0.17 18.54 -21.95
CA ALA A 305 -0.99 17.40 -21.55
C ALA A 305 -0.46 16.74 -20.28
N ILE A 306 0.87 16.72 -20.10
CA ILE A 306 1.53 16.12 -18.94
C ILE A 306 1.53 17.07 -17.74
N SER A 307 1.58 18.39 -17.94
CA SER A 307 1.68 19.40 -16.87
C SER A 307 0.54 19.29 -15.85
N TYR A 308 -0.64 18.87 -16.29
CA TYR A 308 -1.79 18.59 -15.43
C TYR A 308 -1.50 17.47 -14.41
N TYR A 309 -0.88 16.37 -14.84
CA TYR A 309 -0.66 15.19 -13.99
C TYR A 309 0.52 15.34 -13.04
N VAL A 310 1.54 16.10 -13.45
CA VAL A 310 2.73 16.32 -12.62
C VAL A 310 2.46 17.26 -11.45
N THR A 311 1.46 18.15 -11.58
CA THR A 311 1.01 19.07 -10.52
C THR A 311 -0.03 18.45 -9.58
N GLU A 312 -0.68 17.35 -9.98
CA GLU A 312 -1.69 16.68 -9.17
C GLU A 312 -1.09 16.03 -7.90
N SER A 313 -1.83 16.11 -6.79
CA SER A 313 -1.49 15.37 -5.56
C SER A 313 -1.84 13.89 -5.73
N VAL A 314 -0.87 13.02 -5.47
CA VAL A 314 -1.01 11.56 -5.64
C VAL A 314 -1.01 10.78 -4.33
N VAL A 315 -1.12 11.46 -3.18
CA VAL A 315 -0.98 10.85 -1.85
C VAL A 315 -1.97 9.70 -1.61
N ASP A 316 -3.21 9.83 -2.09
CA ASP A 316 -4.27 8.83 -1.92
C ASP A 316 -4.27 7.72 -3.00
N LYS A 317 -3.34 7.79 -3.96
CA LYS A 317 -3.29 6.85 -5.10
C LYS A 317 -2.44 5.61 -4.78
N PRO A 318 -2.61 4.49 -5.51
CA PRO A 318 -1.75 3.30 -5.34
C PRO A 318 -0.25 3.63 -5.51
N LEU A 319 0.62 3.04 -4.68
CA LEU A 319 2.06 3.31 -4.68
C LEU A 319 2.72 3.17 -6.07
N LEU A 320 2.26 2.20 -6.86
CA LEU A 320 2.77 1.98 -8.22
C LEU A 320 2.44 3.15 -9.15
N TYR A 321 1.24 3.71 -9.02
CA TYR A 321 0.84 4.91 -9.76
C TYR A 321 1.61 6.15 -9.28
N GLN A 322 1.84 6.30 -7.97
CA GLN A 322 2.69 7.37 -7.44
C GLN A 322 4.12 7.30 -8.02
N THR A 323 4.66 6.09 -8.13
CA THR A 323 5.99 5.86 -8.72
C THR A 323 6.01 6.31 -10.18
N PHE A 324 5.00 5.89 -10.96
CA PHE A 324 4.84 6.34 -12.35
C PHE A 324 4.73 7.86 -12.47
N ILE A 325 3.94 8.53 -11.63
CA ILE A 325 3.79 10.00 -11.69
C ILE A 325 5.10 10.71 -11.33
N ASN A 326 5.91 10.16 -10.42
CA ASN A 326 7.24 10.70 -10.14
C ASN A 326 8.21 10.53 -11.31
N GLU A 327 8.18 9.39 -12.00
CA GLU A 327 8.94 9.19 -13.24
C GLU A 327 8.46 10.13 -14.35
N LEU A 328 7.13 10.33 -14.46
CA LEU A 328 6.51 11.27 -15.40
C LEU A 328 6.89 12.72 -15.10
N ARG A 329 7.04 13.11 -13.83
CA ARG A 329 7.57 14.43 -13.40
C ARG A 329 8.99 14.64 -13.93
N GLN A 330 9.89 13.70 -13.67
CA GLN A 330 11.26 13.76 -14.16
C GLN A 330 11.28 13.83 -15.70
N LYS A 331 10.43 13.04 -16.35
CA LYS A 331 10.30 13.05 -17.81
C LYS A 331 9.80 14.40 -18.33
N HIS A 332 8.77 14.97 -17.69
CA HIS A 332 8.23 16.28 -18.02
C HIS A 332 9.31 17.35 -17.96
N ASP A 333 10.11 17.38 -16.89
CA ASP A 333 11.18 18.37 -16.73
C ASP A 333 12.23 18.26 -17.84
N VAL A 334 12.66 17.04 -18.17
CA VAL A 334 13.59 16.79 -19.29
C VAL A 334 13.00 17.23 -20.63
N LEU A 335 11.74 16.90 -20.91
CA LEU A 335 11.07 17.29 -22.16
C LEU A 335 10.87 18.81 -22.24
N GLN A 336 10.57 19.44 -21.11
CA GLN A 336 10.44 20.90 -21.01
C GLN A 336 11.77 21.59 -21.29
N GLU A 337 12.88 21.12 -20.70
CA GLU A 337 14.22 21.65 -20.97
C GLU A 337 14.64 21.45 -22.43
N LEU A 338 14.38 20.27 -23.00
CA LEU A 338 14.65 20.00 -24.41
C LEU A 338 13.86 20.93 -25.34
N TYR A 339 12.58 21.17 -25.04
CA TYR A 339 11.76 22.12 -25.78
C TYR A 339 12.30 23.54 -25.66
N ILE A 340 12.61 23.99 -24.43
CA ILE A 340 13.15 25.31 -24.16
C ILE A 340 14.47 25.52 -24.92
N LYS A 341 15.39 24.55 -24.90
CA LYS A 341 16.65 24.64 -25.62
C LYS A 341 16.44 24.77 -27.13
N GLN A 342 15.56 23.94 -27.69
CA GLN A 342 15.27 23.96 -29.14
C GLN A 342 14.54 25.23 -29.58
N GLU A 343 13.61 25.76 -28.77
CA GLU A 343 12.97 27.03 -29.07
C GLU A 343 13.92 28.21 -28.83
N GLY A 344 14.79 28.14 -27.83
CA GLY A 344 15.87 29.10 -27.59
C GLY A 344 16.79 29.24 -28.80
N ASP A 345 17.24 28.12 -29.37
CA ASP A 345 18.06 28.09 -30.59
C ASP A 345 17.31 28.69 -31.79
N LYS A 346 15.99 28.52 -31.89
CA LYS A 346 15.19 29.14 -32.96
C LYS A 346 14.94 30.63 -32.75
N ILE A 347 14.78 31.06 -31.50
CA ILE A 347 14.62 32.46 -31.11
C ILE A 347 15.81 33.29 -31.57
N THR A 348 17.01 32.70 -31.54
CA THR A 348 18.25 33.28 -32.07
C THR A 348 18.10 33.85 -33.47
N ASP A 349 17.32 33.18 -34.31
CA ASP A 349 17.13 33.52 -35.73
C ASP A 349 15.97 34.48 -35.98
N ILE A 350 15.09 34.69 -34.99
CA ILE A 350 13.89 35.54 -35.15
C ILE A 350 14.29 36.98 -35.43
N PHE A 351 15.37 37.45 -34.79
CA PHE A 351 15.88 38.81 -34.99
C PHE A 351 16.70 38.99 -36.27
N ASN A 352 17.16 37.88 -36.88
CA ASN A 352 18.03 37.88 -38.05
C ASN A 352 17.31 37.64 -39.37
N SER A 353 16.04 37.19 -39.36
CA SER A 353 15.27 36.84 -40.57
C SER A 353 13.84 37.36 -40.51
N ASP A 354 13.24 37.70 -41.66
CA ASP A 354 11.84 38.18 -41.79
C ASP A 354 10.83 37.04 -41.59
N ASN A 355 10.90 36.35 -40.45
CA ASN A 355 10.23 35.06 -40.26
C ASN A 355 8.95 35.21 -39.41
N LYS A 356 7.92 35.82 -40.01
CA LYS A 356 6.58 36.03 -39.40
C LYS A 356 5.96 34.73 -38.86
N ALA A 357 6.27 33.59 -39.47
CA ALA A 357 5.83 32.27 -39.00
C ALA A 357 6.39 31.92 -37.60
N LYS A 358 7.64 32.29 -37.29
CA LYS A 358 8.25 32.05 -35.97
C LYS A 358 7.62 32.92 -34.88
N LEU A 359 7.33 34.19 -35.19
CA LEU A 359 6.62 35.09 -34.27
C LEU A 359 5.20 34.59 -33.98
N SER A 360 4.49 34.11 -35.00
CA SER A 360 3.16 33.50 -34.85
C SER A 360 3.20 32.27 -33.91
N ALA A 361 4.18 31.39 -34.07
CA ALA A 361 4.35 30.22 -33.21
C ALA A 361 4.66 30.58 -31.75
N LEU A 362 5.50 31.60 -31.51
CA LEU A 362 5.76 32.13 -30.17
C LEU A 362 4.53 32.78 -29.54
N ASN A 363 3.78 33.55 -30.32
CA ASN A 363 2.52 34.12 -29.85
C ASN A 363 1.50 33.03 -29.51
N HIS A 364 1.45 31.94 -30.27
CA HIS A 364 0.60 30.81 -29.92
C HIS A 364 0.96 30.24 -28.54
N LEU A 365 2.24 30.16 -28.17
CA LEU A 365 2.69 29.75 -26.84
C LEU A 365 2.25 30.73 -25.74
N PHE A 366 2.44 32.04 -25.94
CA PHE A 366 2.12 33.06 -24.93
C PHE A 366 0.62 33.26 -24.70
N ILE A 367 -0.22 32.86 -25.66
CA ILE A 367 -1.69 32.87 -25.51
C ILE A 367 -2.21 31.66 -24.72
N GLN A 368 -1.44 30.56 -24.65
CA GLN A 368 -1.89 29.37 -23.91
C GLN A 368 -2.05 29.67 -22.42
N LYS A 369 -3.16 29.20 -21.85
CA LYS A 369 -3.43 29.30 -20.41
C LYS A 369 -2.64 28.23 -19.65
N ASP A 370 -2.30 28.53 -18.40
CA ASP A 370 -1.66 27.59 -17.46
C ASP A 370 -0.24 27.15 -17.83
N VAL A 371 0.46 27.96 -18.66
CA VAL A 371 1.83 27.70 -19.15
C VAL A 371 2.84 28.73 -18.61
N PHE A 372 2.47 29.48 -17.57
CA PHE A 372 3.21 30.67 -17.13
C PHE A 372 4.69 30.38 -16.82
N ALA A 373 4.99 29.28 -16.14
CA ALA A 373 6.37 28.92 -15.82
C ALA A 373 7.24 28.67 -17.07
N LEU A 374 6.69 28.00 -18.08
CA LEU A 374 7.37 27.77 -19.36
C LEU A 374 7.47 29.06 -20.18
N GLN A 375 6.40 29.86 -20.23
CA GLN A 375 6.40 31.17 -20.88
C GLN A 375 7.48 32.09 -20.29
N LYS A 376 7.57 32.16 -18.96
CA LYS A 376 8.58 32.97 -18.25
C LYS A 376 10.00 32.50 -18.56
N LYS A 377 10.26 31.18 -18.60
CA LYS A 377 11.59 30.63 -18.96
C LYS A 377 11.99 30.94 -20.40
N ILE A 378 11.04 30.89 -21.34
CA ILE A 378 11.31 31.24 -22.74
C ILE A 378 11.54 32.75 -22.88
N LEU A 379 10.75 33.55 -22.17
CA LEU A 379 10.89 35.01 -22.14
C LEU A 379 12.22 35.43 -21.50
N SER A 380 12.70 34.76 -20.45
CA SER A 380 13.99 35.09 -19.83
C SER A 380 15.17 34.79 -20.75
N ILE A 381 15.09 33.75 -21.58
CA ILE A 381 16.11 33.45 -22.61
C ILE A 381 16.11 34.54 -23.68
N LEU A 382 14.92 34.97 -24.12
CA LEU A 382 14.75 36.11 -25.05
C LEU A 382 15.40 37.38 -24.48
N ILE A 383 15.02 37.76 -23.25
CA ILE A 383 15.50 38.95 -22.56
C ILE A 383 17.01 38.94 -22.44
N LYS A 384 17.57 37.88 -21.83
CA LYS A 384 19.02 37.77 -21.60
C LYS A 384 19.81 37.93 -22.90
N LYS A 385 19.32 37.34 -23.98
CA LYS A 385 19.98 37.43 -25.27
C LYS A 385 19.95 38.84 -25.88
N ILE A 386 18.87 39.57 -25.66
CA ILE A 386 18.77 40.97 -26.07
C ILE A 386 19.75 41.80 -25.24
N GLU A 387 19.71 41.67 -23.92
CA GLU A 387 20.60 42.39 -22.99
C GLU A 387 22.09 42.15 -23.30
N ASP A 388 22.50 40.90 -23.53
CA ASP A 388 23.89 40.54 -23.85
C ASP A 388 24.42 41.20 -25.15
N ASN A 389 23.53 41.60 -26.06
CA ASN A 389 23.89 42.12 -27.38
C ASN A 389 23.42 43.55 -27.65
N LEU A 390 22.62 44.16 -26.76
CA LEU A 390 21.84 45.36 -27.03
C LEU A 390 22.69 46.51 -27.59
N SER A 391 23.81 46.82 -26.93
CA SER A 391 24.75 47.89 -27.31
C SER A 391 25.59 47.60 -28.56
N LYS A 392 25.53 46.39 -29.09
CA LYS A 392 26.29 45.95 -30.29
C LYS A 392 25.38 45.77 -31.51
N MET A 393 24.07 45.97 -31.36
CA MET A 393 23.12 45.74 -32.44
C MET A 393 23.12 46.89 -33.44
N GLU A 394 23.09 46.57 -34.73
CA GLU A 394 22.84 47.57 -35.77
C GLU A 394 21.41 48.12 -35.67
N LEU A 395 21.20 49.39 -36.05
CA LEU A 395 19.90 50.07 -35.97
C LEU A 395 18.75 49.28 -36.64
N LYS A 396 19.02 48.65 -37.79
CA LYS A 396 18.04 47.80 -38.48
C LYS A 396 17.59 46.61 -37.62
N ILE A 397 18.51 46.00 -36.88
CA ILE A 397 18.24 44.88 -35.99
C ILE A 397 17.49 45.38 -34.74
N LEU A 398 17.91 46.50 -34.16
CA LEU A 398 17.22 47.13 -33.02
C LEU A 398 15.75 47.44 -33.32
N ILE A 399 15.45 48.03 -34.48
CA ILE A 399 14.07 48.28 -34.93
C ILE A 399 13.28 46.97 -34.96
N ARG A 400 13.83 45.91 -35.56
CA ARG A 400 13.17 44.59 -35.64
C ARG A 400 12.96 43.95 -34.28
N VAL A 401 13.94 43.99 -33.39
CA VAL A 401 13.85 43.47 -32.02
C VAL A 401 12.72 44.17 -31.27
N ASN A 402 12.66 45.50 -31.37
CA ASN A 402 11.62 46.30 -30.74
C ASN A 402 10.22 45.96 -31.28
N GLN A 403 10.06 45.87 -32.62
CA GLN A 403 8.80 45.43 -33.23
C GLN A 403 8.38 44.05 -32.72
N THR A 404 9.31 43.11 -32.74
CA THR A 404 9.04 41.72 -32.34
C THR A 404 8.54 41.63 -30.90
N ILE A 405 9.18 42.33 -29.96
CA ILE A 405 8.78 42.31 -28.54
C ILE A 405 7.42 42.95 -28.33
N LYS A 406 7.18 44.10 -28.96
CA LYS A 406 5.89 44.80 -28.84
C LYS A 406 4.74 44.00 -29.44
N SER A 407 5.02 43.17 -30.43
CA SER A 407 4.06 42.27 -31.05
C SER A 407 3.84 40.96 -30.29
N LEU A 408 4.53 40.73 -29.16
CA LEU A 408 4.28 39.58 -28.30
C LEU A 408 2.97 39.72 -27.51
N LYS A 409 2.10 38.71 -27.61
CA LYS A 409 0.82 38.64 -26.90
C LYS A 409 1.01 38.14 -25.46
N LEU A 410 1.70 38.93 -24.64
CA LEU A 410 2.01 38.62 -23.25
C LEU A 410 0.82 38.91 -22.31
N ASN A 411 0.67 38.12 -21.26
CA ASN A 411 -0.24 38.43 -20.15
C ASN A 411 0.33 39.58 -19.27
N ILE A 412 -0.46 40.10 -18.33
CA ILE A 412 -0.08 41.26 -17.50
C ILE A 412 1.23 41.00 -16.74
N ASP A 413 1.34 39.85 -16.08
CA ASP A 413 2.51 39.50 -15.27
C ASP A 413 3.81 39.38 -16.11
N LEU A 414 3.72 38.81 -17.32
CA LEU A 414 4.86 38.72 -18.24
C LEU A 414 5.22 40.10 -18.84
N LYS A 415 4.23 40.98 -19.05
CA LYS A 415 4.49 42.36 -19.49
C LYS A 415 5.24 43.15 -18.42
N GLU A 416 4.85 43.00 -17.16
CA GLU A 416 5.56 43.61 -16.04
C GLU A 416 7.00 43.08 -15.95
N TYR A 417 7.18 41.77 -16.13
CA TYR A 417 8.49 41.12 -16.09
C TYR A 417 9.49 41.60 -17.15
N ILE A 418 9.03 42.03 -18.34
CA ILE A 418 9.90 42.52 -19.44
C ILE A 418 9.96 44.06 -19.53
N SER A 419 9.28 44.77 -18.65
CA SER A 419 9.10 46.23 -18.76
C SER A 419 10.42 47.01 -18.75
N GLU A 420 11.38 46.61 -17.90
CA GLU A 420 12.72 47.20 -17.82
C GLU A 420 13.48 46.99 -19.14
N THR A 421 13.51 45.76 -19.65
CA THR A 421 14.15 45.43 -20.93
C THR A 421 13.52 46.20 -22.10
N ILE A 422 12.19 46.41 -22.11
CA ILE A 422 11.53 47.24 -23.14
C ILE A 422 12.04 48.68 -23.08
N SER A 423 12.15 49.25 -21.87
CA SER A 423 12.69 50.59 -21.66
C SER A 423 14.13 50.72 -22.15
N ASP A 424 14.97 49.72 -21.88
CA ASP A 424 16.37 49.71 -22.33
C ASP A 424 16.48 49.64 -23.85
N ILE A 425 15.66 48.81 -24.50
CA ILE A 425 15.60 48.73 -25.97
C ILE A 425 15.11 50.04 -26.57
N ASP A 426 14.09 50.67 -25.98
CA ASP A 426 13.58 51.96 -26.43
C ASP A 426 14.65 53.05 -26.32
N ASN A 427 15.43 53.06 -25.24
CA ASN A 427 16.52 54.02 -25.06
C ASN A 427 17.67 53.80 -26.05
N GLU A 428 18.09 52.55 -26.26
CA GLU A 428 19.15 52.24 -27.22
C GLU A 428 18.71 52.54 -28.67
N LEU A 429 17.44 52.28 -29.00
CA LEU A 429 16.84 52.64 -30.27
C LEU A 429 16.88 54.16 -30.50
N LYS A 430 16.51 54.97 -29.50
CA LYS A 430 16.58 56.44 -29.58
C LYS A 430 18.01 56.93 -29.83
N ASN A 431 18.98 56.38 -29.09
CA ASN A 431 20.39 56.75 -29.19
C ASN A 431 20.93 56.39 -30.58
N SER A 432 20.74 55.15 -31.01
CA SER A 432 21.21 54.65 -32.30
C SER A 432 20.54 55.35 -33.50
N ALA A 433 19.23 55.62 -33.42
CA ALA A 433 18.52 56.32 -34.50
C ALA A 433 18.97 57.78 -34.63
N THR A 434 19.10 58.47 -33.50
CA THR A 434 19.60 59.86 -33.46
C THR A 434 21.02 59.94 -34.01
N GLN A 435 21.92 59.05 -33.58
CA GLN A 435 23.29 58.98 -34.12
C GLN A 435 23.30 58.71 -35.62
N PHE A 436 22.53 57.73 -36.10
CA PHE A 436 22.50 57.36 -37.52
C PHE A 436 21.96 58.46 -38.43
N ILE A 437 20.94 59.20 -37.98
CA ILE A 437 20.29 60.24 -38.79
C ILE A 437 21.07 61.56 -38.76
N LEU A 438 21.68 61.92 -37.63
CA LEU A 438 22.37 63.22 -37.45
C LEU A 438 23.88 63.18 -37.71
N GLN A 439 24.51 62.00 -37.88
CA GLN A 439 25.95 61.92 -38.18
C GLN A 439 26.31 62.22 -39.64
N GLU A 440 25.40 62.05 -40.60
CA GLU A 440 25.68 62.22 -42.03
C GLU A 440 25.09 63.54 -42.59
N GLU A 441 25.72 64.09 -43.63
CA GLU A 441 25.33 65.39 -44.24
C GLU A 441 23.93 65.40 -44.88
N ASN A 442 23.31 64.22 -45.12
CA ASN A 442 22.00 64.10 -45.78
C ASN A 442 20.93 63.45 -44.89
N THR A 443 20.37 64.24 -43.98
CA THR A 443 19.33 63.84 -43.01
C THR A 443 18.07 63.26 -43.68
N GLU A 444 17.65 63.80 -44.82
CA GLU A 444 16.45 63.31 -45.54
C GLU A 444 16.64 61.88 -46.06
N GLU A 445 17.81 61.57 -46.60
CA GLU A 445 18.12 60.23 -47.12
C GLU A 445 18.23 59.20 -45.99
N GLN A 446 18.78 59.60 -44.84
CA GLN A 446 18.88 58.73 -43.67
C GLN A 446 17.52 58.45 -43.02
N ILE A 447 16.64 59.46 -42.91
CA ILE A 447 15.26 59.25 -42.47
C ILE A 447 14.55 58.25 -43.40
N LYS A 448 14.71 58.39 -44.73
CA LYS A 448 14.15 57.42 -45.70
C LYS A 448 14.69 56.00 -45.51
N LYS A 449 15.98 55.83 -45.19
CA LYS A 449 16.57 54.51 -44.90
C LYS A 449 16.01 53.91 -43.61
N VAL A 450 15.86 54.70 -42.55
CA VAL A 450 15.29 54.24 -41.28
C VAL A 450 13.83 53.85 -41.42
N VAL A 451 13.02 54.66 -42.13
CA VAL A 451 11.60 54.33 -42.39
C VAL A 451 11.48 53.01 -43.16
N LYS A 452 12.37 52.75 -44.13
CA LYS A 452 12.41 51.44 -44.85
C LYS A 452 12.77 50.25 -43.97
N PHE A 453 13.38 50.46 -42.80
CA PHE A 453 13.68 49.38 -41.86
C PHE A 453 12.48 49.01 -40.99
N ILE A 454 11.46 49.88 -40.90
CA ILE A 454 10.26 49.67 -40.10
C ILE A 454 9.26 48.87 -40.94
N ASP A 455 8.84 47.69 -40.46
CA ASP A 455 7.74 46.95 -41.09
C ASP A 455 6.39 47.55 -40.65
N PHE A 456 5.67 48.21 -41.56
CA PHE A 456 4.34 48.78 -41.29
C PHE A 456 3.17 47.80 -41.46
N SER A 457 3.42 46.54 -41.83
CA SER A 457 2.35 45.54 -41.89
C SER A 457 1.75 45.23 -40.52
N GLU A 458 2.50 45.48 -39.44
CA GLU A 458 1.99 45.52 -38.07
C GLU A 458 1.83 46.99 -37.66
N MET A 459 0.72 47.61 -38.10
CA MET A 459 0.50 49.06 -37.99
C MET A 459 0.75 49.63 -36.58
N GLU A 460 0.31 48.96 -35.51
CA GLU A 460 0.50 49.46 -34.14
C GLU A 460 1.98 49.55 -33.75
N SER A 461 2.75 48.47 -33.94
CA SER A 461 4.18 48.45 -33.56
C SER A 461 5.03 49.37 -34.44
N GLY A 462 4.72 49.44 -35.74
CA GLY A 462 5.38 50.36 -36.68
C GLY A 462 5.15 51.83 -36.35
N ILE A 463 3.90 52.22 -36.03
CA ILE A 463 3.56 53.59 -35.64
C ILE A 463 4.24 53.98 -34.33
N GLU A 464 4.27 53.09 -33.34
CA GLU A 464 4.94 53.37 -32.07
C GLU A 464 6.43 53.60 -32.22
N ILE A 465 7.13 52.77 -32.99
CA ILE A 465 8.56 52.95 -33.24
C ILE A 465 8.84 54.25 -33.98
N MET A 466 8.01 54.59 -34.97
CA MET A 466 8.14 55.87 -35.66
C MET A 466 7.96 57.06 -34.71
N LYS A 467 7.02 56.96 -33.76
CA LYS A 467 6.84 58.00 -32.72
C LYS A 467 8.06 58.13 -31.82
N ILE A 468 8.66 57.02 -31.41
CA ILE A 468 9.87 57.00 -30.56
C ILE A 468 11.04 57.66 -31.30
N ILE A 469 11.32 57.22 -32.53
CA ILE A 469 12.41 57.76 -33.36
C ILE A 469 12.19 59.25 -33.63
N ARG A 470 10.99 59.63 -34.10
CA ARG A 470 10.64 61.03 -34.35
C ARG A 470 10.76 61.89 -33.10
N GLY A 471 10.29 61.41 -31.95
CA GLY A 471 10.40 62.11 -30.67
C GLY A 471 11.85 62.40 -30.31
N SER A 472 12.72 61.39 -30.38
CA SER A 472 14.14 61.54 -30.03
C SER A 472 14.90 62.54 -30.89
N ILE A 473 14.66 62.53 -32.21
CA ILE A 473 15.29 63.47 -33.13
C ILE A 473 14.82 64.90 -32.84
N LEU A 474 13.51 65.09 -32.63
CA LEU A 474 12.96 66.40 -32.31
C LEU A 474 13.44 66.91 -30.95
N GLU A 475 13.80 66.06 -29.99
CA GLU A 475 14.39 66.50 -28.73
C GLU A 475 15.84 67.01 -28.89
N THR A 476 16.54 66.61 -29.95
CA THR A 476 17.97 66.91 -30.16
C THR A 476 18.26 68.03 -31.18
N VAL A 477 17.31 68.38 -32.07
CA VAL A 477 17.50 69.44 -33.08
C VAL A 477 16.92 70.81 -32.68
N ASP A 478 17.48 71.87 -33.27
CA ASP A 478 17.09 73.27 -33.05
C ASP A 478 15.72 73.61 -33.68
N THR A 479 15.11 74.72 -33.24
CA THR A 479 13.75 75.13 -33.61
C THR A 479 13.50 75.29 -35.12
N LYS A 480 14.51 75.64 -35.91
CA LYS A 480 14.38 75.74 -37.38
C LYS A 480 14.41 74.37 -38.08
N GLU A 481 15.29 73.48 -37.65
CA GLU A 481 15.43 72.12 -38.20
C GLU A 481 14.23 71.23 -37.81
N LYS A 482 13.62 71.49 -36.65
CA LYS A 482 12.38 70.84 -36.21
C LYS A 482 11.25 70.90 -37.24
N GLU A 483 11.02 72.06 -37.86
CA GLU A 483 9.93 72.21 -38.83
C GLU A 483 10.18 71.44 -40.14
N GLU A 484 11.43 71.36 -40.59
CA GLU A 484 11.83 70.58 -41.77
C GLU A 484 11.73 69.08 -41.51
N ILE A 485 12.21 68.60 -40.36
CA ILE A 485 12.13 67.19 -39.97
C ILE A 485 10.67 66.76 -39.77
N ILE A 486 9.81 67.61 -39.18
CA ILE A 486 8.38 67.35 -39.07
C ILE A 486 7.73 67.20 -40.47
N LYS A 487 8.08 68.07 -41.42
CA LYS A 487 7.60 67.96 -42.81
C LYS A 487 8.07 66.66 -43.49
N LEU A 488 9.32 66.26 -43.28
CA LEU A 488 9.88 65.03 -43.85
C LEU A 488 9.18 63.76 -43.31
N PHE A 489 9.01 63.63 -42.00
CA PHE A 489 8.30 62.49 -41.40
C PHE A 489 6.81 62.45 -41.77
N SER A 490 6.16 63.60 -41.98
CA SER A 490 4.74 63.66 -42.38
C SER A 490 4.54 63.33 -43.86
N GLN A 491 5.48 63.69 -44.74
CA GLN A 491 5.47 63.28 -46.15
C GLN A 491 5.73 61.79 -46.34
N LEU A 492 6.56 61.18 -45.48
CA LEU A 492 6.87 59.74 -45.53
C LEU A 492 5.74 58.89 -44.95
N ASN A 493 5.07 59.35 -43.88
CA ASN A 493 3.84 58.74 -43.36
C ASN A 493 2.72 58.63 -44.42
N LEU A 494 2.67 59.54 -45.39
CA LEU A 494 1.59 59.60 -46.40
C LEU A 494 1.90 58.80 -47.68
N LYS A 495 3.17 58.44 -47.94
CA LYS A 495 3.56 57.76 -49.18
C LYS A 495 3.48 56.24 -49.12
N GLU A 496 3.46 55.63 -47.94
CA GLU A 496 3.30 54.17 -47.77
C GLU A 496 1.88 53.75 -47.34
N ASN A 497 0.96 54.72 -47.20
CA ASN A 497 -0.46 54.51 -46.92
C ASN A 497 -1.33 54.35 -48.19
N LYS A 498 -0.75 53.86 -49.29
CA LYS A 498 -1.47 53.54 -50.53
C LYS A 498 -1.14 52.15 -51.04
#